data_AF-A0A421G6D7-F1
#
_entry.id   AF-A0A421G6D7-F1
#
_cell.length_a   1.000
_cell.length_b   1.000
_cell.length_c   1.000
_cell.angle_alpha   90.00
_cell.angle_beta   90.00
_cell.angle_gamma   90.00
#
_symmetry.space_group_name_H-M   'P 1'
#
loop_
_entity.id
_entity.type
_entity.pdbx_description
1 polymer ?
#
loop_
_entity_poly.entity_id
_entity_poly.type
_entity_poly.pdbx_seq_one_letter_code
_entity_poly.pdbx_strand_id
1 'polypeptide(L)'
;MLALAVVGILCVSVESELLGVEMAQFMEEKIEENPGGPNSLAYSPVFIALKGVLLGTSGLLFLALVMRYRIVWKIRVVTHQLPKAGTFLSAYSGLRSRFMLEALVCIFHMPLLSAERRIFRWGEYDVVCLDQLDVVVFTRIYLVGRVLRNQLGLSSISHDARLIGSIHKMDLSSIWFTIKFCFQKFPLESTWSILFIDWFLSSAALNFFERASNPTETSASDAIWLTIVTVTGVGYGDIFPRTLGGKIIIAIGGIIGGMIIACLLRVGLIDALQLSPQEQKVLDVAHFYRYIRQHIADRQVRSNNELTRTIKLFQSIAAPSAT
;
A
#
# COMPACT_ATOMS: atom_id res chain seq x y z
N MET A 1 -1.71 20.65 2.40
CA MET A 1 -2.53 19.48 2.78
C MET A 1 -1.68 18.26 3.05
N LEU A 2 -0.97 17.68 2.07
CA LEU A 2 -0.13 16.49 2.30
C LEU A 2 0.91 16.71 3.41
N ALA A 3 1.67 17.81 3.34
CA ALA A 3 2.65 18.13 4.39
C ALA A 3 2.02 18.16 5.80
N LEU A 4 0.85 18.78 5.96
CA LEU A 4 0.12 18.82 7.24
C LEU A 4 -0.32 17.42 7.71
N ALA A 5 -0.72 16.56 6.77
CA ALA A 5 -1.09 15.19 7.09
C ALA A 5 0.11 14.33 7.50
N VAL A 6 1.25 14.49 6.83
CA VAL A 6 2.51 13.81 7.18
C VAL A 6 2.97 14.24 8.58
N VAL A 7 2.95 15.54 8.87
CA VAL A 7 3.26 16.05 10.21
C VAL A 7 2.31 15.46 11.25
N GLY A 8 1.00 15.39 10.96
CA GLY A 8 0.04 14.76 11.86
C GLY A 8 0.31 13.28 12.12
N ILE A 9 0.62 12.50 11.08
CA ILE A 9 0.97 11.08 11.19
C ILE A 9 2.23 10.90 12.04
N LEU A 10 3.29 11.66 11.75
CA LEU A 10 4.53 11.62 12.52
C LEU A 10 4.31 12.02 13.98
N CYS A 11 3.47 13.01 14.23
CA CYS A 11 3.12 13.46 15.58
C CYS A 11 2.44 12.34 16.37
N VAL A 12 1.48 11.62 15.77
CA VAL A 12 0.82 10.47 16.39
C VAL A 12 1.79 9.31 16.63
N SER A 13 2.72 9.07 15.71
CA SER A 13 3.77 8.05 15.90
C SER A 13 4.66 8.38 17.10
N VAL A 14 5.12 9.63 17.23
CA VAL A 14 5.92 10.08 18.38
C VAL A 14 5.12 10.06 19.67
N GLU A 15 3.84 10.45 19.60
CA GLU A 15 2.93 10.38 20.74
C GLU A 15 2.79 8.96 21.27
N SER A 16 2.67 7.96 20.38
CA SER A 16 2.59 6.55 20.80
C SER A 16 3.84 6.02 21.47
N GLU A 17 5.02 6.45 21.03
CA GLU A 17 6.28 6.13 21.68
C GLU A 17 6.34 6.69 23.09
N LEU A 18 5.99 7.98 23.24
CA LEU A 18 5.99 8.65 24.54
C LEU A 18 4.97 8.02 25.49
N LEU A 19 3.78 7.70 24.98
CA LEU A 19 2.72 7.03 25.73
C LEU A 19 3.19 5.66 26.25
N GLY A 20 3.95 4.92 25.46
CA GLY A 20 4.57 3.67 25.90
C GLY A 20 5.49 3.84 27.09
N VAL A 21 6.41 4.79 27.00
CA VAL A 21 7.39 5.04 28.06
C VAL A 21 6.69 5.45 29.37
N GLU A 22 5.70 6.35 29.29
CA GLU A 22 4.90 6.76 30.46
C GLU A 22 4.12 5.59 31.06
N MET A 23 3.55 4.71 30.23
CA MET A 23 2.80 3.53 30.71
C MET A 23 3.70 2.47 31.33
N ALA A 24 4.92 2.27 30.81
CA ALA A 24 5.91 1.39 31.45
C ALA A 24 6.26 1.88 32.85
N GLN A 25 6.62 3.16 32.98
CA GLN A 25 6.97 3.77 34.26
C GLN A 25 5.82 3.69 35.27
N PHE A 26 4.60 4.00 34.84
CA PHE A 26 3.41 3.87 35.70
C PHE A 26 3.13 2.43 36.14
N MET A 27 3.41 1.43 35.29
CA MET A 27 3.24 0.04 35.68
C MET A 27 4.27 -0.42 36.69
N GLU A 28 5.53 -0.01 36.55
CA GLU A 28 6.58 -0.28 37.55
C GLU A 28 6.20 0.34 38.91
N GLU A 29 5.79 1.61 38.93
CA GLU A 29 5.39 2.33 40.15
C GLU A 29 4.14 1.71 40.81
N LYS A 30 3.13 1.29 40.01
CA LYS A 30 1.91 0.66 40.52
C LYS A 30 2.15 -0.74 41.11
N ILE A 31 3.14 -1.48 40.59
CA ILE A 31 3.56 -2.77 41.15
C ILE A 31 4.22 -2.58 42.52
N GLU A 32 4.99 -1.50 42.69
CA GLU A 32 5.72 -1.23 43.94
C GLU A 32 4.85 -0.61 45.05
N GLU A 33 3.96 0.35 44.74
CA GLU A 33 3.33 1.17 45.77
C GLU A 33 1.91 0.74 46.20
N ASN A 34 0.99 0.40 45.27
CA ASN A 34 -0.37 -0.03 45.64
C ASN A 34 -1.20 -0.56 44.43
N PRO A 35 -1.69 -1.82 44.43
CA PRO A 35 -2.52 -2.34 43.33
C PRO A 35 -3.88 -1.65 43.17
N GLY A 36 -4.36 -0.92 44.19
CA GLY A 36 -5.63 -0.17 44.19
C GLY A 36 -5.55 1.30 43.74
N GLY A 37 -4.40 1.78 43.26
CA GLY A 37 -4.19 3.18 42.88
C GLY A 37 -5.08 3.68 41.72
N PRO A 38 -5.31 5.01 41.63
CA PRO A 38 -6.25 5.61 40.69
C PRO A 38 -5.97 5.24 39.23
N ASN A 39 -7.03 5.01 38.44
CA ASN A 39 -6.96 4.62 37.02
C ASN A 39 -6.75 5.82 36.07
N SER A 40 -6.16 6.89 36.58
CA SER A 40 -6.01 8.18 35.90
C SER A 40 -4.54 8.59 35.89
N LEU A 41 -3.97 8.75 34.70
CA LEU A 41 -2.62 9.27 34.52
C LEU A 41 -2.69 10.74 34.08
N ALA A 42 -1.93 11.62 34.72
CA ALA A 42 -1.79 13.00 34.28
C ALA A 42 -0.94 13.07 33.00
N TYR A 43 -1.32 13.96 32.08
CA TYR A 43 -0.57 14.12 30.83
C TYR A 43 0.75 14.88 31.05
N SER A 44 1.85 14.36 30.50
CA SER A 44 3.12 15.10 30.41
C SER A 44 2.95 16.38 29.60
N PRO A 45 3.68 17.47 29.93
CA PRO A 45 3.65 18.70 29.14
C PRO A 45 4.04 18.47 27.67
N VAL A 46 4.90 17.49 27.38
CA VAL A 46 5.29 17.12 26.02
C VAL A 46 4.12 16.50 25.27
N PHE A 47 3.35 15.63 25.92
CA PHE A 47 2.15 15.01 25.35
C PHE A 47 1.08 16.06 25.02
N ILE A 48 0.84 17.01 25.93
CA ILE A 48 -0.10 18.12 25.71
C ILE A 48 0.35 18.97 24.51
N ALA A 49 1.65 19.25 24.39
CA ALA A 49 2.20 19.98 23.25
C ALA A 49 1.98 19.22 21.92
N LEU A 50 2.22 17.91 21.89
CA LEU A 50 1.98 17.06 20.71
C LEU A 50 0.49 17.06 20.30
N LYS A 51 -0.43 16.89 21.26
CA LYS A 51 -1.88 17.02 20.98
C LYS A 51 -2.26 18.41 20.47
N GLY A 52 -1.63 19.47 20.98
CA GLY A 52 -1.78 20.83 20.47
C GLY A 52 -1.33 20.97 19.01
N VAL A 53 -0.20 20.37 18.64
CA VAL A 53 0.29 20.32 17.26
C VAL A 53 -0.67 19.49 16.38
N LEU A 54 -1.18 18.37 16.87
CA LEU A 54 -2.14 17.53 16.16
C LEU A 54 -3.46 18.27 15.89
N LEU A 55 -3.97 19.00 16.88
CA LEU A 55 -5.15 19.85 16.75
C LEU A 55 -4.92 20.97 15.74
N GLY A 56 -3.78 21.66 15.82
CA GLY A 56 -3.41 22.73 14.90
C GLY A 56 -3.27 22.25 13.46
N THR A 57 -2.57 21.13 13.24
CA THR A 57 -2.41 20.54 11.90
C THR A 57 -3.73 20.04 11.32
N SER A 58 -4.59 19.43 12.14
CA SER A 58 -5.93 18.98 11.73
C SER A 58 -6.84 20.16 11.39
N GLY A 59 -6.81 21.25 12.16
CA GLY A 59 -7.54 22.49 11.89
C GLY A 59 -7.09 23.18 10.60
N LEU A 60 -5.78 23.32 10.39
CA LEU A 60 -5.21 23.87 9.14
C LEU A 60 -5.52 22.97 7.94
N LEU A 61 -5.51 21.65 8.13
CA LEU A 61 -5.87 20.69 7.08
C LEU A 61 -7.34 20.83 6.70
N PHE A 62 -8.24 20.99 7.68
CA PHE A 62 -9.66 21.24 7.43
C PHE A 62 -9.89 22.58 6.71
N LEU A 63 -9.21 23.66 7.11
CA LEU A 63 -9.28 24.94 6.40
C LEU A 63 -8.82 24.80 4.94
N ALA A 64 -7.70 24.12 4.71
CA ALA A 64 -7.20 23.84 3.37
C ALA A 64 -8.18 22.99 2.54
N LEU A 65 -8.88 22.05 3.18
CA LEU A 65 -9.94 21.25 2.57
C LEU A 65 -11.12 22.13 2.13
N VAL A 66 -11.59 23.04 2.99
CA VAL A 66 -12.65 24.00 2.66
C VAL A 66 -12.24 24.88 1.48
N MET A 67 -11.02 25.43 1.50
CA MET A 67 -10.49 26.26 0.41
C MET A 67 -10.43 25.49 -0.91
N ARG A 68 -9.99 24.22 -0.88
CA ARG A 68 -10.01 23.34 -2.06
C ARG A 68 -11.42 23.17 -2.61
N TYR A 69 -12.40 22.82 -1.77
CA TYR A 69 -13.77 22.59 -2.24
C TYR A 69 -14.42 23.88 -2.78
N ARG A 70 -14.04 25.05 -2.25
CA ARG A 70 -14.40 26.35 -2.85
C ARG A 70 -13.81 26.53 -4.25
N ILE A 71 -12.55 26.16 -4.48
CA ILE A 71 -11.91 26.21 -5.80
C ILE A 71 -12.59 25.25 -6.78
N VAL A 72 -12.81 24.00 -6.38
CA VAL A 72 -13.47 22.98 -7.23
C VAL A 72 -14.88 23.44 -7.62
N TRP A 73 -15.61 24.02 -6.69
CA TRP A 73 -16.92 24.60 -6.99
C TRP A 73 -16.83 25.77 -7.97
N LYS A 74 -15.91 26.73 -7.77
CA LYS A 74 -15.70 27.84 -8.71
C LYS A 74 -15.39 27.34 -10.11
N ILE A 75 -14.53 26.32 -10.25
CA ILE A 75 -14.20 25.71 -11.54
C ILE A 75 -15.47 25.14 -12.19
N ARG A 76 -16.32 24.41 -11.45
CA ARG A 76 -17.57 23.85 -11.99
C ARG A 76 -18.62 24.88 -12.37
N VAL A 77 -18.65 26.02 -11.68
CA VAL A 77 -19.53 27.14 -12.05
C VAL A 77 -19.05 27.80 -13.34
N VAL A 78 -17.73 27.99 -13.50
CA VAL A 78 -17.13 28.55 -14.72
C VAL A 78 -17.30 27.62 -15.92
N THR A 79 -17.23 26.30 -15.73
CA THR A 79 -17.47 25.31 -16.79
C THR A 79 -18.94 25.04 -17.07
N HIS A 80 -19.86 25.86 -16.54
CA HIS A 80 -21.31 25.73 -16.70
C HIS A 80 -21.90 24.38 -16.24
N GLN A 81 -21.20 23.65 -15.36
CA GLN A 81 -21.69 22.39 -14.80
C GLN A 81 -22.60 22.59 -13.58
N LEU A 82 -22.53 23.76 -12.93
CA LEU A 82 -23.33 24.09 -11.75
C LEU A 82 -23.93 25.50 -11.85
N PRO A 83 -25.16 25.72 -11.36
CA PRO A 83 -25.77 27.04 -11.32
C PRO A 83 -25.06 27.94 -10.30
N LYS A 84 -24.97 29.24 -10.62
CA LYS A 84 -24.28 30.26 -9.80
C LYS A 84 -24.88 30.46 -8.40
N ALA A 85 -26.14 30.04 -8.20
CA ALA A 85 -26.90 30.34 -6.98
C ALA A 85 -26.55 29.48 -5.76
N GLY A 86 -25.84 28.36 -5.91
CA GLY A 86 -25.55 27.46 -4.78
C GLY A 86 -24.08 27.34 -4.44
N THR A 87 -23.82 26.87 -3.22
CA THR A 87 -22.48 26.57 -2.70
C THR A 87 -22.10 25.10 -2.96
N PHE A 88 -20.84 24.74 -2.67
CA PHE A 88 -20.37 23.35 -2.73
C PHE A 88 -21.08 22.41 -1.73
N LEU A 89 -21.77 22.97 -0.73
CA LEU A 89 -22.55 22.23 0.27
C LEU A 89 -23.97 21.91 -0.21
N SER A 90 -24.41 22.51 -1.32
CA SER A 90 -25.75 22.27 -1.86
C SER A 90 -25.93 20.81 -2.30
N ALA A 91 -27.12 20.26 -2.07
CA ALA A 91 -27.45 18.85 -2.33
C ALA A 91 -27.24 18.46 -3.81
N TYR A 92 -27.59 19.35 -4.74
CA TYR A 92 -27.46 19.10 -6.18
C TYR A 92 -26.02 19.17 -6.71
N SER A 93 -25.05 19.60 -5.89
CA SER A 93 -23.65 19.76 -6.34
C SER A 93 -22.91 18.43 -6.53
N GLY A 94 -23.39 17.36 -5.90
CA GLY A 94 -22.69 16.07 -5.79
C GLY A 94 -21.36 16.12 -5.02
N LEU A 95 -20.97 17.30 -4.49
CA LEU A 95 -19.72 17.52 -3.77
C LEU A 95 -19.90 17.40 -2.24
N ARG A 96 -21.14 17.56 -1.74
CA ARG A 96 -21.47 17.54 -0.30
C ARG A 96 -21.03 16.25 0.39
N SER A 97 -21.43 15.08 -0.10
CA SER A 97 -21.13 13.80 0.54
C SER A 97 -19.62 13.52 0.59
N ARG A 98 -18.91 13.84 -0.50
CA ARG A 98 -17.44 13.72 -0.60
C ARG A 98 -16.75 14.67 0.37
N PHE A 99 -17.21 15.91 0.47
CA PHE A 99 -16.68 16.87 1.45
C PHE A 99 -16.90 16.39 2.87
N MET A 100 -18.10 15.89 3.22
CA MET A 100 -18.41 15.44 4.58
C MET A 100 -17.56 14.24 5.00
N LEU A 101 -17.34 13.26 4.11
CA LEU A 101 -16.47 12.11 4.39
C LEU A 101 -15.02 12.55 4.58
N GLU A 102 -14.51 13.42 3.71
CA GLU A 102 -13.14 13.95 3.86
C GLU A 102 -12.98 14.83 5.11
N ALA A 103 -14.00 15.62 5.44
CA ALA A 103 -14.02 16.46 6.64
C ALA A 103 -14.01 15.60 7.89
N LEU A 104 -14.79 14.51 7.92
CA LEU A 104 -14.78 13.55 9.02
C LEU A 104 -13.38 12.98 9.22
N VAL A 105 -12.71 12.51 8.15
CA VAL A 105 -11.33 11.99 8.25
C VAL A 105 -10.32 13.06 8.71
N CYS A 106 -10.49 14.31 8.29
CA CYS A 106 -9.56 15.39 8.65
C CYS A 106 -9.79 15.95 10.06
N ILE A 107 -11.02 15.93 10.56
CA ILE A 107 -11.39 16.48 11.88
C ILE A 107 -11.29 15.40 12.96
N PHE A 108 -11.59 14.14 12.64
CA PHE A 108 -11.62 13.07 13.63
C PHE A 108 -10.21 12.75 14.10
N HIS A 109 -9.92 13.22 15.31
CA HIS A 109 -8.78 12.92 16.16
C HIS A 109 -9.28 13.16 17.60
N MET A 110 -8.71 12.48 18.58
CA MET A 110 -9.08 12.68 19.98
C MET A 110 -8.62 14.07 20.42
N PRO A 111 -9.55 15.00 20.76
CA PRO A 111 -9.15 16.30 21.27
C PRO A 111 -8.73 16.18 22.74
N LEU A 112 -7.97 17.16 23.21
CA LEU A 112 -7.58 17.30 24.63
C LEU A 112 -8.82 17.69 25.47
N LEU A 113 -9.75 16.75 25.67
CA LEU A 113 -11.04 16.97 26.33
C LEU A 113 -11.00 16.74 27.85
N SER A 114 -9.93 16.13 28.37
CA SER A 114 -9.78 15.81 29.80
C SER A 114 -8.33 16.03 30.23
N ALA A 115 -8.12 16.54 31.45
CA ALA A 115 -6.80 16.70 32.06
C ALA A 115 -6.19 15.37 32.51
N GLU A 116 -7.03 14.32 32.60
CA GLU A 116 -6.66 13.00 33.07
C GLU A 116 -6.97 11.94 32.01
N ARG A 117 -6.01 11.05 31.75
CA ARG A 117 -6.14 9.90 30.86
C ARG A 117 -6.87 8.78 31.59
N ARG A 118 -8.06 8.42 31.12
CA ARG A 118 -8.78 7.23 31.62
C ARG A 118 -8.29 5.99 30.90
N ILE A 119 -7.79 5.02 31.66
CA ILE A 119 -7.30 3.75 31.15
C ILE A 119 -8.39 2.70 31.35
N PHE A 120 -8.92 2.14 30.26
CA PHE A 120 -9.85 1.01 30.33
C PHE A 120 -9.12 -0.27 29.94
N ARG A 121 -8.95 -1.20 30.88
CA ARG A 121 -8.38 -2.52 30.59
C ARG A 121 -9.50 -3.49 30.23
N TRP A 122 -9.40 -4.08 29.04
CA TRP A 122 -10.30 -5.13 28.58
C TRP A 122 -9.49 -6.42 28.37
N GLY A 123 -9.76 -7.45 29.17
CA GLY A 123 -9.01 -8.70 29.09
C GLY A 123 -7.59 -8.59 29.63
N GLU A 124 -6.75 -9.58 29.29
CA GLU A 124 -5.40 -9.72 29.83
C GLU A 124 -4.38 -8.78 29.15
N TYR A 125 -4.60 -8.45 27.87
CA TYR A 125 -3.66 -7.67 27.06
C TYR A 125 -4.24 -6.41 26.43
N ASP A 126 -5.56 -6.26 26.24
CA ASP A 126 -6.08 -5.08 25.53
C ASP A 126 -6.29 -3.90 26.49
N VAL A 127 -5.40 -2.91 26.40
CA VAL A 127 -5.58 -1.61 27.06
C VAL A 127 -6.22 -0.65 26.05
N VAL A 128 -7.46 -0.24 26.31
CA VAL A 128 -8.16 0.76 25.51
C VAL A 128 -8.02 2.13 26.15
N CYS A 129 -7.27 3.00 25.48
CA CYS A 129 -7.16 4.41 25.80
C CYS A 129 -7.95 5.21 24.76
N LEU A 130 -8.62 6.31 25.17
CA LEU A 130 -9.29 7.20 24.21
C LEU A 130 -8.32 7.77 23.16
N ASP A 131 -7.04 7.88 23.53
CA ASP A 131 -5.95 8.27 22.63
C ASP A 131 -5.80 7.32 21.43
N GLN A 132 -6.24 6.05 21.53
CA GLN A 132 -6.21 5.09 20.41
C GLN A 132 -7.14 5.46 19.24
N LEU A 133 -8.08 6.39 19.43
CA LEU A 133 -8.88 6.94 18.33
C LEU A 133 -8.06 7.72 17.31
N ASP A 134 -6.84 8.14 17.66
CA ASP A 134 -5.91 8.80 16.74
C ASP A 134 -5.38 7.89 15.63
N VAL A 135 -5.70 6.59 15.66
CA VAL A 135 -5.47 5.70 14.51
C VAL A 135 -6.12 6.24 13.22
N VAL A 136 -7.22 7.00 13.33
CA VAL A 136 -7.88 7.63 12.18
C VAL A 136 -6.96 8.62 11.45
N VAL A 137 -5.96 9.19 12.12
CA VAL A 137 -4.96 10.09 11.51
C VAL A 137 -4.15 9.37 10.44
N PHE A 138 -3.86 8.07 10.59
CA PHE A 138 -3.17 7.27 9.56
C PHE A 138 -3.95 7.19 8.25
N THR A 139 -5.29 7.23 8.30
CA THR A 139 -6.11 7.21 7.08
C THR A 139 -5.86 8.41 6.17
N ARG A 140 -5.30 9.51 6.69
CA ARG A 140 -4.93 10.72 5.94
C ARG A 140 -3.87 10.47 4.86
N ILE A 141 -3.25 9.28 4.82
CA ILE A 141 -2.38 8.82 3.73
C ILE A 141 -3.05 8.89 2.35
N TYR A 142 -4.39 8.89 2.28
CA TYR A 142 -5.13 9.09 1.01
C TYR A 142 -4.73 10.38 0.27
N LEU A 143 -4.20 11.38 0.99
CA LEU A 143 -3.71 12.63 0.42
C LEU A 143 -2.47 12.45 -0.45
N VAL A 144 -1.69 11.39 -0.25
CA VAL A 144 -0.57 11.02 -1.14
C VAL A 144 -1.10 10.75 -2.54
N GLY A 145 -2.10 9.86 -2.68
CA GLY A 145 -2.71 9.55 -3.97
C GLY A 145 -3.34 10.77 -4.65
N ARG A 146 -3.84 11.72 -3.85
CA ARG A 146 -4.35 13.00 -4.37
C ARG A 146 -3.25 13.90 -4.91
N VAL A 147 -2.14 14.05 -4.20
CA VAL A 147 -0.99 14.84 -4.66
C VAL A 147 -0.40 14.20 -5.90
N LEU A 148 -0.25 12.88 -5.92
CA LEU A 148 0.20 12.12 -7.08
C LEU A 148 -0.66 12.41 -8.32
N ARG A 149 -1.98 12.32 -8.19
CA ARG A 149 -2.92 12.70 -9.27
C ARG A 149 -2.74 14.15 -9.71
N ASN A 150 -2.60 15.08 -8.78
CA ASN A 150 -2.48 16.50 -9.11
C ASN A 150 -1.14 16.82 -9.79
N GLN A 151 -0.04 16.20 -9.37
CA GLN A 151 1.29 16.36 -9.96
C GLN A 151 1.35 15.79 -11.38
N LEU A 152 0.75 14.60 -11.58
CA LEU A 152 0.69 13.99 -12.91
C LEU A 152 -0.29 14.69 -13.84
N GLY A 153 -1.33 15.33 -13.30
CA GLY A 153 -2.12 16.33 -14.01
C GLY A 153 -2.66 15.88 -15.38
N LEU A 154 -3.00 14.59 -15.53
CA LEU A 154 -3.33 13.99 -16.83
C LEU A 154 -4.49 14.70 -17.55
N SER A 155 -5.43 15.27 -16.80
CA SER A 155 -6.52 16.09 -17.35
C SER A 155 -6.06 17.47 -17.84
N SER A 156 -4.98 18.01 -17.29
CA SER A 156 -4.46 19.35 -17.57
C SER A 156 -3.31 19.38 -18.59
N ILE A 157 -2.68 18.23 -18.85
CA ILE A 157 -1.47 18.12 -19.69
C ILE A 157 -1.74 18.41 -21.17
N SER A 158 -2.84 17.89 -21.75
CA SER A 158 -3.13 18.08 -23.17
C SER A 158 -4.63 18.08 -23.45
N HIS A 159 -5.04 18.93 -24.39
CA HIS A 159 -6.40 18.95 -24.92
C HIS A 159 -6.73 17.64 -25.65
N ASP A 160 -5.75 17.04 -26.33
CA ASP A 160 -5.92 15.79 -27.08
C ASP A 160 -6.15 14.61 -26.14
N ALA A 161 -5.41 14.56 -25.03
CA ALA A 161 -5.63 13.55 -23.99
C ALA A 161 -7.06 13.62 -23.43
N ARG A 162 -7.57 14.84 -23.24
CA ARG A 162 -8.94 15.08 -22.76
C ARG A 162 -10.00 14.69 -23.80
N LEU A 163 -9.74 14.97 -25.08
CA LEU A 163 -10.60 14.56 -26.18
C LEU A 163 -10.68 13.04 -26.29
N ILE A 164 -9.53 12.35 -26.32
CA ILE A 164 -9.45 10.89 -26.37
C ILE A 164 -10.14 10.28 -25.14
N GLY A 165 -9.89 10.83 -23.95
CA GLY A 165 -10.56 10.42 -22.72
C GLY A 165 -12.08 10.56 -22.81
N SER A 166 -12.58 11.67 -23.36
CA SER A 166 -14.01 11.91 -23.56
C SER A 166 -14.64 10.93 -24.55
N ILE A 167 -13.96 10.64 -25.65
CA ILE A 167 -14.43 9.67 -26.68
C ILE A 167 -14.62 8.29 -26.05
N HIS A 168 -13.67 7.86 -25.20
CA HIS A 168 -13.73 6.58 -24.51
C HIS A 168 -14.47 6.60 -23.17
N LYS A 169 -15.12 7.72 -22.81
CA LYS A 169 -15.82 7.92 -21.53
C LYS A 169 -14.94 7.61 -20.29
N MET A 170 -13.64 7.90 -20.37
CA MET A 170 -12.68 7.69 -19.29
C MET A 170 -12.55 8.95 -18.44
N ASP A 171 -12.68 8.80 -17.12
CA ASP A 171 -12.41 9.89 -16.18
C ASP A 171 -10.91 10.00 -15.89
N LEU A 172 -10.23 10.91 -16.61
CA LEU A 172 -8.81 11.22 -16.43
C LEU A 172 -8.47 11.77 -15.04
N SER A 173 -9.48 12.18 -14.26
CA SER A 173 -9.31 12.66 -12.88
C SER A 173 -9.45 11.56 -11.82
N SER A 174 -9.63 10.31 -12.24
CA SER A 174 -9.68 9.15 -11.36
C SER A 174 -8.30 8.82 -10.78
N ILE A 175 -8.23 8.72 -9.44
CA ILE A 175 -7.01 8.32 -8.71
C ILE A 175 -6.56 6.92 -9.16
N TRP A 176 -7.50 6.02 -9.39
CA TRP A 176 -7.20 4.65 -9.83
C TRP A 176 -6.52 4.61 -11.20
N PHE A 177 -6.95 5.47 -12.12
CA PHE A 177 -6.31 5.59 -13.42
C PHE A 177 -4.89 6.15 -13.29
N THR A 178 -4.67 7.13 -12.41
CA THR A 178 -3.34 7.65 -12.10
C THR A 178 -2.40 6.57 -11.56
N ILE A 179 -2.86 5.75 -10.61
CA ILE A 179 -2.06 4.65 -10.06
C ILE A 179 -1.68 3.66 -11.17
N LYS A 180 -2.65 3.25 -12.02
CA LYS A 180 -2.39 2.39 -13.17
C LYS A 180 -1.34 2.99 -14.11
N PHE A 181 -1.44 4.29 -14.39
CA PHE A 181 -0.48 5.00 -15.21
C PHE A 181 0.93 4.99 -14.60
N CYS A 182 1.05 5.23 -13.28
CA CYS A 182 2.34 5.13 -12.57
C CYS A 182 2.96 3.74 -12.70
N PHE A 183 2.19 2.70 -12.44
CA PHE A 183 2.66 1.31 -12.56
C PHE A 183 3.04 0.93 -13.99
N GLN A 184 2.39 1.48 -15.01
CA GLN A 184 2.74 1.19 -16.40
C GLN A 184 3.97 1.96 -16.87
N LYS A 185 4.15 3.21 -16.41
CA LYS A 185 5.25 4.07 -16.88
C LYS A 185 6.53 3.90 -16.08
N PHE A 186 6.42 3.76 -14.76
CA PHE A 186 7.54 3.65 -13.82
C PHE A 186 7.27 2.49 -12.83
N PRO A 187 7.31 1.23 -13.31
CA PRO A 187 6.84 0.09 -12.52
C PRO A 187 7.70 -0.16 -11.28
N LEU A 188 9.04 -0.09 -11.39
CA LEU A 188 9.95 -0.32 -10.25
C LEU A 188 9.86 0.78 -9.20
N GLU A 189 9.94 2.05 -9.61
CA GLU A 189 9.89 3.20 -8.70
C GLU A 189 8.56 3.25 -7.94
N SER A 190 7.44 2.98 -8.64
CA SER A 190 6.12 2.95 -8.02
C SER A 190 5.99 1.82 -7.00
N THR A 191 6.50 0.63 -7.33
CA THR A 191 6.38 -0.55 -6.46
C THR A 191 7.21 -0.39 -5.19
N TRP A 192 8.46 0.05 -5.30
CA TRP A 192 9.31 0.33 -4.13
C TRP A 192 8.72 1.42 -3.24
N SER A 193 8.21 2.50 -3.84
CA SER A 193 7.60 3.60 -3.08
C SER A 193 6.40 3.13 -2.26
N ILE A 194 5.53 2.30 -2.83
CA ILE A 194 4.36 1.77 -2.13
C ILE A 194 4.77 0.78 -1.03
N LEU A 195 5.81 -0.04 -1.26
CA LEU A 195 6.35 -0.93 -0.23
C LEU A 195 6.88 -0.17 1.00
N PHE A 196 7.65 0.90 0.78
CA PHE A 196 8.15 1.73 1.89
C PHE A 196 7.02 2.42 2.64
N ILE A 197 5.98 2.88 1.94
CA ILE A 197 4.79 3.47 2.57
C ILE A 197 4.06 2.41 3.41
N ASP A 198 3.89 1.20 2.90
CA ASP A 198 3.25 0.09 3.62
C ASP A 198 4.04 -0.29 4.89
N TRP A 199 5.37 -0.46 4.78
CA TRP A 199 6.23 -0.75 5.93
C TRP A 199 6.14 0.34 7.00
N PHE A 200 6.27 1.60 6.61
CA PHE A 200 6.19 2.71 7.54
C PHE A 200 4.82 2.79 8.22
N LEU A 201 3.73 2.68 7.44
CA LEU A 201 2.37 2.84 7.95
C LEU A 201 1.95 1.66 8.83
N SER A 202 2.22 0.43 8.40
CA SER A 202 1.91 -0.79 9.14
C SER A 202 2.71 -0.87 10.43
N SER A 203 3.99 -0.53 10.40
CA SER A 203 4.83 -0.48 11.59
C SER A 203 4.38 0.60 12.58
N ALA A 204 4.12 1.83 12.10
CA ALA A 204 3.67 2.91 12.97
C ALA A 204 2.31 2.63 13.60
N ALA A 205 1.37 2.06 12.84
CA ALA A 205 0.06 1.67 13.36
C ALA A 205 0.14 0.46 14.31
N LEU A 206 0.99 -0.53 14.02
CA LEU A 206 1.25 -1.67 14.89
C LEU A 206 1.80 -1.21 16.24
N ASN A 207 2.85 -0.39 16.22
CA ASN A 207 3.43 0.20 17.41
C ASN A 207 2.38 0.97 18.21
N PHE A 208 1.57 1.78 17.53
CA PHE A 208 0.50 2.54 18.17
C PHE A 208 -0.49 1.67 18.99
N PHE A 209 -0.85 0.48 18.52
CA PHE A 209 -1.74 -0.43 19.25
C PHE A 209 -1.02 -1.23 20.34
N GLU A 210 0.18 -1.74 20.06
CA GLU A 210 0.91 -2.61 20.99
C GLU A 210 1.52 -1.82 22.16
N ARG A 211 1.92 -0.57 21.92
CA ARG A 211 2.75 0.18 22.87
C ARG A 211 2.03 0.55 24.17
N ALA A 212 0.71 0.69 24.15
CA ALA A 212 -0.09 0.90 25.37
C ALA A 212 -0.22 -0.38 26.22
N SER A 213 -0.02 -1.55 25.61
CA SER A 213 -0.28 -2.85 26.23
C SER A 213 1.01 -3.59 26.62
N ASN A 214 2.07 -3.43 25.83
CA ASN A 214 3.37 -4.08 26.01
C ASN A 214 4.52 -3.05 25.94
N PRO A 215 4.60 -2.09 26.87
CA PRO A 215 5.51 -0.97 26.73
C PRO A 215 7.01 -1.32 26.86
N THR A 216 7.34 -2.48 27.44
CA THR A 216 8.73 -2.96 27.59
C THR A 216 9.19 -3.84 26.43
N GLU A 217 8.28 -4.49 25.71
CA GLU A 217 8.61 -5.55 24.73
C GLU A 217 8.55 -5.07 23.26
N THR A 218 7.87 -3.95 22.98
CA THR A 218 7.67 -3.47 21.61
C THR A 218 8.16 -2.04 21.43
N SER A 219 9.39 -1.87 20.97
CA SER A 219 9.93 -0.57 20.52
C SER A 219 9.51 -0.24 19.08
N ALA A 220 9.69 1.01 18.63
CA ALA A 220 9.48 1.39 17.22
C ALA A 220 10.30 0.50 16.26
N SER A 221 11.55 0.19 16.64
CA SER A 221 12.44 -0.68 15.87
C SER A 221 11.91 -2.10 15.78
N ASP A 222 11.37 -2.64 16.87
CA ASP A 222 10.78 -3.98 16.92
C ASP A 222 9.52 -4.06 16.05
N ALA A 223 8.70 -3.01 16.06
CA ALA A 223 7.54 -2.92 15.19
C ALA A 223 7.92 -2.87 13.71
N ILE A 224 9.00 -2.15 13.33
CA ILE A 224 9.52 -2.14 11.96
C ILE A 224 10.03 -3.53 11.59
N TRP A 225 10.83 -4.16 12.45
CA TRP A 225 11.37 -5.51 12.25
C TRP A 225 10.26 -6.54 12.03
N LEU A 226 9.27 -6.57 12.94
CA LEU A 226 8.10 -7.45 12.84
C LEU A 226 7.33 -7.21 11.55
N THR A 227 7.15 -5.95 11.13
CA THR A 227 6.49 -5.61 9.87
C THR A 227 7.24 -6.16 8.67
N ILE A 228 8.56 -5.95 8.59
CA ILE A 228 9.39 -6.44 7.48
C ILE A 228 9.36 -7.97 7.40
N VAL A 229 9.58 -8.65 8.52
CA VAL A 229 9.61 -10.12 8.60
C VAL A 229 8.24 -10.74 8.27
N THR A 230 7.15 -10.06 8.62
CA THR A 230 5.79 -10.52 8.29
C THR A 230 5.44 -10.27 6.83
N VAL A 231 5.70 -9.07 6.31
CA VAL A 231 5.42 -8.70 4.91
C VAL A 231 6.21 -9.55 3.94
N THR A 232 7.45 -9.91 4.28
CA THR A 232 8.29 -10.82 3.48
C THR A 232 7.88 -12.29 3.60
N GLY A 233 6.98 -12.64 4.52
CA GLY A 233 6.52 -14.01 4.74
C GLY A 233 7.50 -14.92 5.47
N VAL A 234 8.54 -14.36 6.12
CA VAL A 234 9.54 -15.13 6.87
C VAL A 234 8.99 -15.58 8.23
N GLY A 235 8.48 -14.65 9.03
CA GLY A 235 7.81 -14.95 10.31
C GLY A 235 8.66 -15.70 11.34
N TYR A 236 9.78 -15.14 11.80
CA TYR A 236 10.66 -15.78 12.79
C TYR A 236 9.95 -16.15 14.10
N GLY A 237 8.96 -15.36 14.52
CA GLY A 237 8.18 -15.60 15.75
C GLY A 237 8.88 -15.16 17.04
N ASP A 238 9.94 -14.38 16.92
CA ASP A 238 10.64 -13.70 18.02
C ASP A 238 9.81 -12.59 18.65
N ILE A 239 9.09 -11.82 17.84
CA ILE A 239 8.16 -10.76 18.26
C ILE A 239 6.80 -11.00 17.59
N PHE A 240 5.70 -10.77 18.30
CA PHE A 240 4.34 -10.93 17.77
C PHE A 240 3.35 -9.99 18.47
N PRO A 241 2.32 -9.48 17.76
CA PRO A 241 1.33 -8.62 18.39
C PRO A 241 0.44 -9.41 19.35
N ARG A 242 0.19 -8.83 20.54
CA ARG A 242 -0.71 -9.43 21.52
C ARG A 242 -2.12 -8.84 21.39
N THR A 243 -2.20 -7.54 21.09
CA THR A 243 -3.47 -6.81 21.02
C THR A 243 -4.27 -7.21 19.78
N LEU A 244 -5.60 -7.11 19.87
CA LEU A 244 -6.46 -7.35 18.73
C LEU A 244 -6.20 -6.35 17.60
N GLY A 245 -5.97 -5.08 17.94
CA GLY A 245 -5.65 -4.02 16.98
C GLY A 245 -4.35 -4.29 16.22
N GLY A 246 -3.28 -4.65 16.94
CA GLY A 246 -2.00 -5.02 16.34
C GLY A 246 -2.10 -6.23 15.41
N LYS A 247 -2.85 -7.26 15.80
CA LYS A 247 -3.13 -8.45 14.96
C LYS A 247 -3.85 -8.08 13.66
N ILE A 248 -4.86 -7.21 13.72
CA ILE A 248 -5.59 -6.77 12.53
C ILE A 248 -4.67 -5.94 11.60
N ILE A 249 -3.92 -5.00 12.16
CA ILE A 249 -3.01 -4.14 11.39
C ILE A 249 -1.93 -4.97 10.70
N ILE A 250 -1.26 -5.87 11.42
CA ILE A 250 -0.18 -6.67 10.83
C ILE A 250 -0.71 -7.64 9.78
N ALA A 251 -1.93 -8.16 9.94
CA ALA A 251 -2.55 -9.04 8.95
C ALA A 251 -2.89 -8.28 7.66
N ILE A 252 -3.49 -7.08 7.77
CA ILE A 252 -3.80 -6.23 6.61
C ILE A 252 -2.51 -5.78 5.92
N GLY A 253 -1.54 -5.28 6.69
CA GLY A 253 -0.23 -4.87 6.19
C GLY A 253 0.51 -6.03 5.51
N GLY A 254 0.51 -7.21 6.11
CA GLY A 254 1.11 -8.42 5.54
C GLY A 254 0.49 -8.82 4.20
N ILE A 255 -0.84 -8.75 4.06
CA ILE A 255 -1.53 -9.04 2.80
C ILE A 255 -1.16 -7.98 1.73
N ILE A 256 -1.23 -6.70 2.08
CA ILE A 256 -0.94 -5.61 1.14
C ILE A 256 0.54 -5.66 0.72
N GLY A 257 1.45 -5.71 1.68
CA GLY A 257 2.89 -5.82 1.49
C GLY A 257 3.29 -7.06 0.69
N GLY A 258 2.73 -8.23 1.00
CA GLY A 258 2.97 -9.46 0.25
C GLY A 258 2.56 -9.35 -1.21
N MET A 259 1.40 -8.73 -1.49
CA MET A 259 0.95 -8.43 -2.86
C MET A 259 1.92 -7.47 -3.58
N ILE A 260 2.46 -6.48 -2.88
CA ILE A 260 3.45 -5.54 -3.42
C ILE A 260 4.78 -6.26 -3.72
N ILE A 261 5.26 -7.14 -2.85
CA ILE A 261 6.47 -7.94 -3.08
C ILE A 261 6.28 -8.86 -4.29
N ALA A 262 5.13 -9.52 -4.42
CA ALA A 262 4.83 -10.33 -5.60
C ALA A 262 4.86 -9.48 -6.89
N CYS A 263 4.32 -8.25 -6.83
CA CYS A 263 4.42 -7.30 -7.93
C CYS A 263 5.87 -6.89 -8.22
N LEU A 264 6.68 -6.66 -7.18
CA LEU A 264 8.09 -6.30 -7.29
C LEU A 264 8.90 -7.43 -7.93
N LEU A 265 8.64 -8.69 -7.56
CA LEU A 265 9.26 -9.85 -8.18
C LEU A 265 8.89 -9.93 -9.67
N ARG A 266 7.61 -9.72 -10.00
CA ARG A 266 7.14 -9.69 -11.38
C ARG A 266 7.85 -8.60 -12.18
N VAL A 267 7.88 -7.37 -11.68
CA VAL A 267 8.50 -6.26 -12.42
C VAL A 267 10.02 -6.40 -12.47
N GLY A 268 10.67 -6.70 -11.35
CA GLY A 268 12.13 -6.74 -11.28
C GLY A 268 12.73 -7.95 -11.98
N LEU A 269 12.24 -9.15 -11.69
CA LEU A 269 12.81 -10.38 -12.24
C LEU A 269 12.25 -10.70 -13.62
N ILE A 270 10.93 -10.67 -13.80
CA ILE A 270 10.33 -11.12 -15.07
C ILE A 270 10.63 -10.11 -16.19
N ASP A 271 10.60 -8.80 -15.93
CA ASP A 271 10.95 -7.84 -16.98
C ASP A 271 12.46 -7.85 -17.29
N ALA A 272 13.33 -8.20 -16.32
CA ALA A 272 14.77 -8.38 -16.57
C ALA A 272 15.09 -9.65 -17.37
N LEU A 273 14.26 -10.69 -17.24
CA LEU A 273 14.39 -11.95 -17.98
C LEU A 273 13.61 -11.94 -19.30
N GLN A 274 12.83 -10.88 -19.59
CA GLN A 274 12.12 -10.76 -20.86
C GLN A 274 13.10 -10.51 -21.99
N LEU A 275 13.02 -11.37 -23.00
CA LEU A 275 13.80 -11.22 -24.23
C LEU A 275 13.38 -9.95 -24.96
N SER A 276 14.38 -9.18 -25.36
CA SER A 276 14.15 -8.06 -26.26
C SER A 276 13.55 -8.55 -27.59
N PRO A 277 12.82 -7.69 -28.32
CA PRO A 277 12.28 -8.07 -29.64
C PRO A 277 13.35 -8.51 -30.65
N GLN A 278 14.62 -8.15 -30.42
CA GLN A 278 15.74 -8.56 -31.27
C GLN A 278 16.24 -9.96 -30.88
N GLU A 279 16.42 -10.23 -29.60
CA GLU A 279 16.80 -11.57 -29.10
C GLU A 279 15.73 -12.60 -29.45
N GLN A 280 14.45 -12.22 -29.35
CA GLN A 280 13.35 -13.09 -29.76
C GLN A 280 13.46 -13.48 -31.24
N LYS A 281 13.75 -12.52 -32.13
CA LYS A 281 13.95 -12.82 -33.56
C LYS A 281 15.13 -13.75 -33.80
N VAL A 282 16.24 -13.56 -33.08
CA VAL A 282 17.42 -14.43 -33.19
C VAL A 282 17.08 -15.86 -32.73
N LEU A 283 16.34 -16.00 -31.63
CA LEU A 283 15.89 -17.29 -31.13
C LEU A 283 14.92 -17.98 -32.10
N ASP A 284 13.99 -17.23 -32.69
CA ASP A 284 13.05 -17.76 -33.68
C ASP A 284 13.80 -18.31 -34.91
N VAL A 285 14.80 -17.58 -35.41
CA VAL A 285 15.67 -18.04 -36.51
C VAL A 285 16.47 -19.27 -36.10
N ALA A 286 17.07 -19.28 -34.91
CA ALA A 286 17.82 -20.44 -34.41
C ALA A 286 16.93 -21.69 -34.29
N HIS A 287 15.69 -21.53 -33.83
CA HIS A 287 14.70 -22.59 -33.76
C HIS A 287 14.33 -23.12 -35.14
N PHE A 288 14.13 -22.23 -36.12
CA PHE A 288 13.86 -22.60 -37.50
C PHE A 288 14.99 -23.45 -38.11
N TYR A 289 16.25 -23.05 -37.94
CA TYR A 289 17.38 -23.83 -38.45
C TYR A 289 17.56 -25.18 -37.73
N ARG A 290 17.31 -25.24 -36.42
CA ARG A 290 17.31 -26.51 -35.67
C ARG A 290 16.23 -27.46 -36.19
N TYR A 291 15.03 -26.95 -36.44
CA TYR A 291 13.91 -27.72 -37.00
C TYR A 291 14.24 -28.29 -38.38
N ILE A 292 14.81 -27.48 -39.28
CA ILE A 292 15.24 -27.94 -40.61
C ILE A 292 16.30 -29.02 -40.48
N ARG A 293 17.31 -28.82 -39.64
CA ARG A 293 18.40 -29.78 -39.46
C ARG A 293 17.86 -31.14 -38.99
N GLN A 294 16.92 -31.16 -38.04
CA GLN A 294 16.27 -32.38 -37.57
C GLN A 294 15.46 -33.06 -38.69
N HIS A 295 14.67 -32.30 -39.45
CA HIS A 295 13.89 -32.86 -40.57
C HIS A 295 14.74 -33.50 -41.66
N ILE A 296 15.89 -32.89 -41.99
CA ILE A 296 16.82 -33.46 -42.97
C ILE A 296 17.43 -34.76 -42.43
N ALA A 297 17.87 -34.77 -41.17
CA ALA A 297 18.42 -35.97 -40.53
C ALA A 297 17.40 -37.12 -40.50
N ASP A 298 16.15 -36.84 -40.11
CA ASP A 298 15.07 -37.84 -40.07
C ASP A 298 14.73 -38.40 -41.45
N ARG A 299 14.72 -37.55 -42.49
CA ARG A 299 14.53 -38.01 -43.88
C ARG A 299 15.67 -38.91 -44.33
N GLN A 300 16.91 -38.57 -44.01
CA GLN A 300 18.09 -39.38 -44.34
C GLN A 300 18.01 -40.77 -43.69
N VAL A 301 17.63 -40.83 -42.41
CA VAL A 301 17.46 -42.09 -41.67
C VAL A 301 16.33 -42.93 -42.27
N ARG A 302 15.17 -42.34 -42.61
CA ARG A 302 14.08 -43.08 -43.26
C ARG A 302 14.49 -43.64 -44.61
N SER A 303 15.17 -42.83 -45.43
CA SER A 303 15.69 -43.26 -46.73
C SER A 303 16.65 -44.46 -46.60
N ASN A 304 17.60 -44.38 -45.66
CA ASN A 304 18.52 -45.49 -45.39
C ASN A 304 17.81 -46.76 -44.89
N ASN A 305 16.78 -46.62 -44.06
CA ASN A 305 15.98 -47.74 -43.57
C ASN A 305 15.15 -48.39 -44.68
N GLU A 306 14.57 -47.60 -45.58
CA GLU A 306 13.84 -48.10 -46.75
C GLU A 306 14.79 -48.85 -47.70
N LEU A 307 15.95 -48.28 -48.01
CA LEU A 307 16.98 -48.92 -48.83
C LEU A 307 17.45 -50.26 -48.20
N THR A 308 17.62 -50.30 -46.89
CA THR A 308 18.00 -51.53 -46.18
C THR A 308 16.89 -52.58 -46.26
N ARG A 309 15.61 -52.19 -46.15
CA ARG A 309 14.48 -53.10 -46.31
C ARG A 309 14.37 -53.65 -47.73
N THR A 310 14.54 -52.81 -48.75
CA THR A 310 14.48 -53.26 -50.15
C THR A 310 15.62 -54.23 -50.44
N ILE A 311 16.85 -53.95 -49.99
CA ILE A 311 17.98 -54.88 -50.13
C ILE A 311 17.69 -56.22 -49.43
N LYS A 312 17.17 -56.21 -48.20
CA LYS A 312 16.79 -57.45 -47.49
C LYS A 312 15.69 -58.24 -48.21
N LEU A 313 14.67 -57.55 -48.75
CA LEU A 313 13.62 -58.16 -49.57
C LEU A 313 14.21 -58.83 -50.82
N PHE A 314 15.07 -58.13 -51.57
CA PHE A 314 15.76 -58.69 -52.73
C PHE A 314 16.61 -59.91 -52.36
N GLN A 315 17.37 -59.85 -51.26
CA GLN A 315 18.16 -61.00 -50.78
C GLN A 315 17.28 -62.19 -50.37
N SER A 316 16.10 -61.96 -49.78
CA SER A 316 15.17 -63.02 -49.41
C SER A 316 14.50 -63.70 -50.62
N ILE A 317 14.28 -62.95 -51.71
CA ILE A 317 13.76 -63.47 -52.98
C ILE A 317 14.86 -64.23 -53.75
N ALA A 318 16.11 -63.76 -53.66
CA ALA A 318 17.26 -64.36 -54.33
C ALA A 318 17.87 -65.56 -53.57
N ALA A 319 17.46 -65.80 -52.32
CA ALA A 319 17.91 -66.98 -51.57
C ALA A 319 17.28 -68.25 -52.18
N PRO A 320 18.10 -69.22 -52.65
CA PRO A 320 17.56 -70.46 -53.21
C PRO A 320 16.81 -71.23 -52.11
N SER A 321 15.63 -71.75 -52.45
CA SER A 321 14.91 -72.70 -51.60
C SER A 321 15.82 -73.89 -51.32
N ALA A 322 16.39 -73.94 -50.12
CA ALA A 322 17.12 -75.10 -49.64
C ALA A 322 16.12 -76.24 -49.43
N THR A 323 15.96 -77.07 -50.47
CA THR A 323 15.51 -78.46 -50.42
C THR A 323 16.73 -79.36 -50.52
#